data_AF-A0A8M1FZY1-F1
#
_entry.id   AF-A0A8M1FZY1-F1
#
_cell.length_a   1.000
_cell.length_b   1.000
_cell.length_c   1.000
_cell.angle_alpha   90.00
_cell.angle_beta   90.00
_cell.angle_gamma   90.00
#
_symmetry.space_group_name_H-M   'P 1'
#
loop_
_entity.id
_entity.type
_entity.pdbx_description
1 polymer ?
#
loop_
_entity_poly.entity_id
_entity_poly.type
_entity_poly.pdbx_seq_one_letter_code
_entity_poly.pdbx_strand_id
1 'polypeptide(L)'
;MDATTAPHHIPPEMPQYGETYHVFELMQNLLEQLLIHQPKDPIPFMISHLQQDNDNVPKIVILGPPASGKTTIAMWLCKHLSSNLLTVENLIAREFSSLAAVARKHYQKMRKLSSTLLVKLIQERLKEEDCVRRGWILDGIPETREQALMIQTLGITPRHVIVLSAPDTVLIERNLGKRIDPQTGEIYHTTFDWPSESDVQNRLLVPGGVSELETARGLLEYHRNIVRILPAYPQILKVINADQPCVDVFYQALTYVQTNHRSNAPFTPRVLLCGPLGSGKSLQAALLAQKYGLVNVHCGQLLKEAVADKSKFSELIQPYFRKEMAVPDSIIMKVLSRRLSQQDCVQKGWVLHGFPKDLDQAHLLNSLGYPPNRVFFLNVPFDSVIERLTLRRVDPVTGERYHLMYKPPATMEIQARLLQNPKDTEEQVRVKMDLFYRNSVELEEFYKRAITVNADQDPYTVFEYIESGIINPLPKKVP
;
A
#
# COMPACT_ATOMS: atom_id res chain seq x y z
N MET A 1 9.04 46.12 -0.65
CA MET A 1 9.21 44.92 0.20
C MET A 1 10.16 44.01 -0.52
N ASP A 2 11.27 43.66 0.13
CA ASP A 2 12.36 42.89 -0.45
C ASP A 2 11.86 41.46 -0.78
N ALA A 3 11.91 41.07 -2.06
CA ALA A 3 11.41 39.77 -2.52
C ALA A 3 12.14 38.58 -1.87
N THR A 4 13.30 38.83 -1.27
CA THR A 4 14.09 37.85 -0.51
C THR A 4 13.54 37.55 0.90
N THR A 5 12.61 38.37 1.41
CA THR A 5 11.94 38.16 2.70
C THR A 5 10.56 37.51 2.59
N ALA A 6 10.06 37.30 1.38
CA ALA A 6 8.83 36.55 1.17
C ALA A 6 9.07 35.07 1.49
N PRO A 7 8.23 34.42 2.31
CA PRO A 7 8.38 32.99 2.58
C PRO A 7 8.36 32.25 1.25
N HIS A 8 9.36 31.40 1.00
CA HIS A 8 9.39 30.57 -0.19
C HIS A 8 8.12 29.70 -0.22
N HIS A 9 7.21 30.05 -1.14
CA HIS A 9 6.05 29.24 -1.45
C HIS A 9 6.47 28.20 -2.48
N ILE A 10 6.46 26.93 -2.09
CA ILE A 10 6.59 25.83 -3.03
C ILE A 10 5.27 25.80 -3.84
N PRO A 11 5.32 25.87 -5.18
CA PRO A 11 4.12 25.76 -6.00
C PRO A 11 3.38 24.47 -5.67
N PRO A 12 2.06 24.52 -5.37
CA PRO A 12 1.32 23.34 -4.92
C PRO A 12 1.22 22.25 -6.01
N GLU A 13 1.49 22.59 -7.27
CA GLU A 13 1.54 21.68 -8.40
C GLU A 13 2.78 20.76 -8.37
N MET A 14 3.86 21.16 -7.70
CA MET A 14 5.13 20.42 -7.73
C MET A 14 5.04 19.04 -7.03
N PRO A 15 4.50 18.91 -5.81
CA PRO A 15 4.26 17.60 -5.20
C PRO A 15 3.27 16.75 -6.00
N GLN A 16 2.24 17.36 -6.60
CA GLN A 16 1.25 16.65 -7.41
C GLN A 16 1.87 16.05 -8.66
N TYR A 17 2.69 16.83 -9.37
CA TYR A 17 3.44 16.35 -10.51
C TYR A 17 4.35 15.18 -10.10
N GLY A 18 5.09 15.34 -8.99
CA GLY A 18 5.93 14.28 -8.45
C GLY A 18 5.19 12.97 -8.17
N GLU A 19 4.02 13.04 -7.52
CA GLU A 19 3.15 11.89 -7.24
C GLU A 19 2.52 11.30 -8.50
N THR A 20 2.01 12.15 -9.41
CA THR A 20 1.27 11.71 -10.62
C THR A 20 2.17 10.97 -11.59
N TYR A 21 3.41 11.43 -11.73
CA TYR A 21 4.39 10.87 -12.66
C TYR A 21 5.41 9.94 -11.99
N HIS A 22 5.20 9.57 -10.71
CA HIS A 22 6.11 8.71 -9.94
C HIS A 22 7.58 9.17 -9.99
N VAL A 23 7.79 10.49 -9.98
CA VAL A 23 9.11 11.10 -10.19
C VAL A 23 10.07 10.70 -9.07
N PHE A 24 9.57 10.61 -7.83
CA PHE A 24 10.39 10.22 -6.69
C PHE A 24 10.82 8.75 -6.78
N GLU A 25 9.93 7.84 -7.15
CA GLU A 25 10.27 6.44 -7.38
C GLU A 25 11.29 6.29 -8.50
N LEU A 26 11.09 7.02 -9.61
CA LEU A 26 12.01 7.03 -10.75
C LEU A 26 13.40 7.52 -10.32
N MET A 27 13.48 8.63 -9.57
CA MET A 27 14.76 9.16 -9.08
C MET A 27 15.42 8.22 -8.07
N GLN A 28 14.65 7.57 -7.20
CA GLN A 28 15.17 6.57 -6.26
C GLN A 28 15.76 5.38 -7.02
N ASN A 29 15.03 4.82 -7.99
CA ASN A 29 15.49 3.71 -8.81
C ASN A 29 16.78 4.07 -9.56
N LEU A 30 16.84 5.25 -10.18
CA LEU A 30 18.04 5.70 -10.89
C LEU A 30 19.26 5.81 -9.95
N LEU A 31 19.05 6.36 -8.76
CA LEU A 31 20.11 6.45 -7.76
C LEU A 31 20.58 5.06 -7.31
N GLU A 32 19.65 4.14 -7.05
CA GLU A 32 19.97 2.75 -6.72
C GLU A 32 20.81 2.10 -7.82
N GLN A 33 20.42 2.24 -9.09
CA GLN A 33 21.17 1.67 -10.21
C GLN A 33 22.58 2.27 -10.35
N LEU A 34 22.73 3.58 -10.15
CA LEU A 34 24.05 4.22 -10.16
C LEU A 34 24.95 3.70 -9.04
N LEU A 35 24.42 3.51 -7.84
CA LEU A 35 25.17 2.99 -6.70
C LEU A 35 25.55 1.52 -6.86
N ILE A 36 24.70 0.72 -7.52
CA ILE A 36 24.96 -0.68 -7.84
C ILE A 36 26.04 -0.82 -8.92
N HIS A 37 25.91 -0.09 -10.03
CA HIS A 37 26.77 -0.29 -11.20
C HIS A 37 28.05 0.56 -11.20
N GLN A 38 28.07 1.66 -10.45
CA GLN A 38 29.20 2.58 -10.32
C GLN A 38 29.87 2.91 -11.67
N PRO A 39 29.10 3.35 -12.69
CA PRO A 39 29.64 3.64 -14.01
C PRO A 39 30.64 4.81 -13.94
N LYS A 40 31.64 4.81 -14.83
CA LYS A 40 32.60 5.92 -14.94
C LYS A 40 31.91 7.25 -15.25
N ASP A 41 30.93 7.22 -16.15
CA ASP A 41 30.12 8.36 -16.54
C ASP A 41 28.65 8.14 -16.14
N PRO A 42 28.15 8.81 -15.08
CA PRO A 42 26.82 8.54 -14.53
C PRO A 42 25.67 9.07 -15.40
N ILE A 43 25.81 10.22 -16.05
CA ILE A 43 24.73 10.84 -16.84
C ILE A 43 24.35 9.99 -18.07
N PRO A 44 25.30 9.56 -18.93
CA PRO A 44 24.98 8.70 -20.06
C PRO A 44 24.34 7.37 -19.63
N PHE A 45 24.80 6.81 -18.51
CA PHE A 45 24.22 5.59 -17.94
C PHE A 45 22.75 5.80 -17.54
N MET A 46 22.42 6.89 -16.84
CA MET A 46 21.03 7.21 -16.47
C MET A 46 20.13 7.36 -17.70
N ILE A 47 20.61 8.03 -18.76
CA ILE A 47 19.84 8.18 -20.01
C ILE A 47 19.56 6.81 -20.63
N SER A 48 20.59 5.95 -20.71
CA SER A 48 20.42 4.60 -21.26
C SER A 48 19.50 3.72 -20.42
N HIS A 49 19.53 3.86 -19.09
CA HIS A 49 18.64 3.14 -18.19
C HIS A 49 17.18 3.58 -18.37
N LEU A 50 16.93 4.89 -18.44
CA LEU A 50 15.60 5.44 -18.69
C LEU A 50 15.02 4.99 -20.04
N GLN A 51 15.86 4.83 -21.06
CA GLN A 51 15.45 4.34 -22.38
C GLN A 51 15.05 2.85 -22.37
N GLN A 52 15.45 2.07 -21.37
CA GLN A 52 15.10 0.65 -21.27
C GLN A 52 13.70 0.41 -20.69
N ASP A 53 13.10 1.40 -20.02
CA ASP A 53 11.77 1.36 -19.40
C ASP A 53 11.52 0.09 -18.55
N ASN A 54 12.53 -0.29 -17.75
CA ASN A 54 12.53 -1.54 -16.98
C ASN A 54 12.15 -1.36 -15.49
N ASP A 55 11.78 -0.16 -15.05
CA ASP A 55 11.61 0.16 -13.63
C ASP A 55 10.38 -0.54 -13.00
N ASN A 56 9.38 -0.86 -13.81
CA ASN A 56 8.13 -1.50 -13.38
C ASN A 56 8.06 -3.00 -13.69
N VAL A 57 9.13 -3.60 -14.21
CA VAL A 57 9.13 -5.03 -14.54
C VAL A 57 9.11 -5.88 -13.27
N PRO A 58 8.40 -7.02 -13.27
CA PRO A 58 8.33 -7.92 -12.12
C PRO A 58 9.69 -8.57 -11.84
N LYS A 59 10.20 -8.40 -10.63
CA LYS A 59 11.43 -9.04 -10.12
C LYS A 59 11.07 -9.82 -8.88
N ILE A 60 10.72 -11.09 -9.01
CA ILE A 60 10.02 -11.85 -7.95
C ILE A 60 10.88 -13.05 -7.53
N VAL A 61 10.91 -13.32 -6.23
CA VAL A 61 11.47 -14.55 -5.67
C VAL A 61 10.36 -15.31 -4.97
N ILE A 62 10.22 -16.60 -5.26
CA ILE A 62 9.26 -17.48 -4.59
C ILE A 62 10.04 -18.55 -3.85
N LEU A 63 9.89 -18.54 -2.52
CA LEU A 63 10.47 -19.51 -1.61
C LEU A 63 9.35 -20.34 -0.98
N GLY A 64 9.71 -21.52 -0.53
CA GLY A 64 8.76 -22.39 0.15
C GLY A 64 9.33 -23.79 0.33
N PRO A 65 8.79 -24.57 1.27
CA PRO A 65 9.23 -25.94 1.48
C PRO A 65 8.97 -26.79 0.23
N PRO A 66 9.62 -27.96 0.10
CA PRO A 66 9.24 -28.94 -0.91
C PRO A 66 7.75 -29.27 -0.81
N ALA A 67 7.09 -29.52 -1.95
CA ALA A 67 5.65 -29.81 -2.08
C ALA A 67 4.67 -28.68 -1.68
N SER A 68 5.14 -27.45 -1.45
CA SER A 68 4.27 -26.28 -1.18
C SER A 68 3.52 -25.73 -2.40
N GLY A 69 3.83 -26.19 -3.61
CA GLY A 69 3.26 -25.65 -4.86
C GLY A 69 4.00 -24.42 -5.41
N LYS A 70 5.20 -24.10 -4.91
CA LYS A 70 6.00 -22.93 -5.36
C LYS A 70 6.16 -22.84 -6.88
N THR A 71 6.50 -23.94 -7.54
CA THR A 71 6.68 -24.00 -9.00
C THR A 71 5.37 -23.73 -9.75
N THR A 72 4.25 -24.26 -9.25
CA THR A 72 2.92 -24.01 -9.82
C THR A 72 2.55 -22.53 -9.74
N ILE A 73 2.73 -21.92 -8.57
CA ILE A 73 2.49 -20.48 -8.37
C ILE A 73 3.41 -19.63 -9.24
N ALA A 74 4.70 -20.01 -9.34
CA ALA A 74 5.68 -19.34 -10.18
C ALA A 74 5.29 -19.38 -11.66
N MET A 75 4.84 -20.53 -12.17
CA MET A 75 4.34 -20.67 -13.54
C MET A 75 3.09 -19.84 -13.81
N TRP A 76 2.13 -19.85 -12.89
CA TRP A 76 0.90 -19.06 -13.04
C TRP A 76 1.18 -17.55 -13.02
N LEU A 77 2.06 -17.09 -12.12
CA LEU A 77 2.50 -15.69 -12.10
C LEU A 77 3.26 -15.33 -13.38
N CYS A 78 4.15 -16.21 -13.86
CA CYS A 78 4.88 -16.03 -15.11
C CYS A 78 3.93 -15.85 -16.30
N LYS A 79 2.87 -16.67 -16.38
CA LYS A 79 1.85 -16.59 -17.43
C LYS A 79 1.02 -15.31 -17.34
N HIS A 80 0.62 -14.90 -16.13
CA HIS A 80 -0.22 -13.72 -15.93
C HIS A 80 0.55 -12.40 -16.08
N LEU A 81 1.83 -12.37 -15.70
CA LEU A 81 2.68 -11.18 -15.76
C LEU A 81 3.53 -11.10 -17.03
N SER A 82 3.43 -12.11 -17.91
CA SER A 82 4.25 -12.24 -19.12
C SER A 82 5.76 -12.15 -18.86
N SER A 83 6.22 -12.70 -17.73
CA SER A 83 7.62 -12.63 -17.26
C SER A 83 8.41 -13.88 -17.64
N ASN A 84 9.68 -13.97 -17.22
CA ASN A 84 10.52 -15.16 -17.44
C ASN A 84 10.67 -15.98 -16.15
N LEU A 85 10.38 -17.28 -16.22
CA LEU A 85 10.58 -18.22 -15.12
C LEU A 85 12.01 -18.77 -15.11
N LEU A 86 12.70 -18.55 -14.00
CA LEU A 86 14.08 -18.98 -13.76
C LEU A 86 14.11 -20.10 -12.71
N THR A 87 14.22 -21.33 -13.19
CA THR A 87 14.49 -22.53 -12.38
C THR A 87 15.93 -22.98 -12.61
N VAL A 88 16.49 -23.74 -11.67
CA VAL A 88 17.82 -24.36 -11.84
C VAL A 88 17.88 -25.21 -13.13
N GLU A 89 16.81 -25.95 -13.41
CA GLU A 89 16.66 -26.79 -14.60
C GLU A 89 16.70 -25.96 -15.89
N ASN A 90 15.94 -24.86 -15.97
CA ASN A 90 15.92 -23.95 -17.12
C ASN A 90 17.28 -23.29 -17.35
N LEU A 91 18.01 -22.96 -16.28
CA LEU A 91 19.34 -22.35 -16.36
C LEU A 91 20.38 -23.33 -16.92
N ILE A 92 20.28 -24.62 -16.59
CA ILE A 92 21.21 -25.67 -17.05
C ILE A 92 20.86 -26.18 -18.47
N ALA A 93 19.58 -26.19 -18.83
CA ALA A 93 19.10 -26.70 -20.12
C ALA A 93 19.58 -25.89 -21.34
N ARG A 94 20.16 -24.70 -21.12
CA ARG A 94 20.60 -23.80 -22.19
C ARG A 94 21.80 -24.35 -22.97
N GLU A 95 21.66 -24.42 -24.29
CA GLU A 95 22.67 -25.02 -25.18
C GLU A 95 23.81 -24.06 -25.55
N PHE A 96 23.56 -22.74 -25.54
CA PHE A 96 24.50 -21.74 -26.05
C PHE A 96 25.42 -21.10 -25.00
N SER A 97 25.30 -21.46 -23.71
CA SER A 97 26.16 -20.93 -22.65
C SER A 97 27.24 -21.93 -22.26
N SER A 98 28.50 -21.50 -22.33
CA SER A 98 29.66 -22.30 -21.89
C SER A 98 29.61 -22.62 -20.39
N LEU A 99 29.07 -21.70 -19.59
CA LEU A 99 28.83 -21.89 -18.16
C LEU A 99 27.73 -22.92 -17.91
N ALA A 100 26.64 -22.88 -18.69
CA ALA A 100 25.56 -23.88 -18.60
C ALA A 100 26.08 -25.29 -18.95
N ALA A 101 26.99 -25.42 -19.91
CA ALA A 101 27.61 -26.70 -20.25
C ALA A 101 28.46 -27.28 -19.09
N VAL A 102 29.23 -26.43 -18.39
CA VAL A 102 29.99 -26.84 -17.20
C VAL A 102 29.04 -27.22 -16.06
N ALA A 103 28.00 -26.41 -15.82
CA ALA A 103 26.99 -26.68 -14.81
C ALA A 103 26.25 -28.00 -15.09
N ARG A 104 25.91 -28.29 -16.35
CA ARG A 104 25.28 -29.56 -16.76
C ARG A 104 26.15 -30.76 -16.44
N LYS A 105 27.46 -30.71 -16.72
CA LYS A 105 28.40 -31.78 -16.37
C LYS A 105 28.50 -32.00 -14.86
N HIS A 106 28.52 -30.91 -14.07
CA HIS A 106 28.53 -31.00 -12.61
C HIS A 106 27.21 -31.54 -12.05
N TYR A 107 26.08 -31.09 -12.60
CA TYR A 107 24.75 -31.49 -12.17
C TYR A 107 24.47 -32.96 -12.47
N GLN A 108 24.87 -33.47 -13.64
CA GLN A 108 24.76 -34.88 -14.00
C GLN A 108 25.56 -35.80 -13.06
N LYS A 109 26.69 -35.33 -12.50
CA LYS A 109 27.54 -36.12 -11.60
C LYS A 109 27.10 -36.06 -10.14
N MET A 110 26.76 -34.88 -9.63
CA MET A 110 26.60 -34.65 -8.19
C MET A 110 25.17 -34.25 -7.78
N ARG A 111 24.25 -34.04 -8.73
CA ARG A 111 22.87 -33.54 -8.51
C ARG A 111 22.74 -32.26 -7.67
N LYS A 112 23.85 -31.59 -7.34
CA LYS A 112 23.90 -30.29 -6.64
C LYS A 112 24.88 -29.36 -7.37
N LEU A 113 24.50 -28.10 -7.53
CA LEU A 113 25.35 -27.03 -8.07
C LEU A 113 26.05 -26.27 -6.93
N SER A 114 27.27 -25.80 -7.17
CA SER A 114 27.92 -24.84 -6.26
C SER A 114 27.16 -23.51 -6.26
N SER A 115 27.00 -22.89 -5.08
CA SER A 115 26.41 -21.54 -4.91
C SER A 115 27.01 -20.53 -5.89
N THR A 116 28.33 -20.57 -6.07
CA THR A 116 29.06 -19.66 -6.96
C THR A 116 28.69 -19.82 -8.43
N LEU A 117 28.53 -21.06 -8.90
CA LEU A 117 28.22 -21.36 -10.29
C LEU A 117 26.76 -21.01 -10.60
N LEU A 118 25.84 -21.35 -9.69
CA LEU A 118 24.42 -21.02 -9.84
C LEU A 118 24.20 -19.51 -9.93
N VAL A 119 24.83 -18.73 -9.05
CA VAL A 119 24.66 -17.28 -9.05
C VAL A 119 25.25 -16.63 -10.33
N LYS A 120 26.38 -17.16 -10.85
CA LYS A 120 26.92 -16.70 -12.14
C LYS A 120 25.97 -16.99 -13.31
N LEU A 121 25.32 -18.15 -13.33
CA LEU A 121 24.31 -18.47 -14.36
C LEU A 121 23.11 -17.53 -14.30
N ILE A 122 22.64 -17.22 -13.08
CA ILE A 122 21.57 -16.24 -12.87
C ILE A 122 22.02 -14.88 -13.40
N GLN A 123 23.22 -14.43 -13.06
CA GLN A 123 23.74 -13.16 -13.53
C GLN A 123 23.82 -13.07 -15.06
N GLU A 124 24.26 -14.13 -15.74
CA GLU A 124 24.29 -14.19 -17.21
C GLU A 124 22.88 -14.09 -17.79
N ARG A 125 21.93 -14.85 -17.23
CA ARG A 125 20.55 -14.88 -17.71
C ARG A 125 19.81 -13.55 -17.50
N LEU A 126 20.04 -12.89 -16.37
CA LEU A 126 19.40 -11.61 -16.04
C LEU A 126 19.86 -10.43 -16.91
N LYS A 127 20.99 -10.56 -17.61
CA LYS A 127 21.50 -9.53 -18.54
C LYS A 127 20.84 -9.55 -19.92
N GLU A 128 20.05 -10.57 -20.23
CA GLU A 128 19.41 -10.72 -21.53
C GLU A 128 18.21 -9.80 -21.68
N GLU A 129 17.96 -9.32 -22.92
CA GLU A 129 16.93 -8.31 -23.18
C GLU A 129 15.52 -8.72 -22.75
N ASP A 130 15.20 -10.02 -22.85
CA ASP A 130 13.90 -10.54 -22.44
C ASP A 130 13.70 -10.44 -20.93
N CYS A 131 14.72 -10.78 -20.12
CA CYS A 131 14.70 -10.64 -18.66
C CYS A 131 14.70 -9.17 -18.23
N VAL A 132 15.40 -8.30 -18.96
CA VAL A 132 15.40 -6.85 -18.69
C VAL A 132 14.03 -6.23 -18.99
N ARG A 133 13.40 -6.56 -20.11
CA ARG A 133 12.13 -5.95 -20.54
C ARG A 133 10.89 -6.56 -19.89
N ARG A 134 10.87 -7.88 -19.65
CA ARG A 134 9.69 -8.59 -19.11
C ARG A 134 9.79 -8.94 -17.64
N GLY A 135 10.97 -8.75 -17.05
CA GLY A 135 11.25 -9.16 -15.68
C GLY A 135 11.49 -10.66 -15.56
N TRP A 136 11.59 -11.11 -14.31
CA TRP A 136 12.01 -12.47 -13.96
C TRP A 136 11.37 -12.93 -12.64
N ILE A 137 11.17 -14.25 -12.55
CA ILE A 137 10.69 -14.95 -11.36
C ILE A 137 11.69 -16.05 -11.02
N LEU A 138 12.32 -15.99 -9.86
CA LEU A 138 13.17 -17.05 -9.33
C LEU A 138 12.33 -18.03 -8.51
N ASP A 139 12.31 -19.30 -8.92
CA ASP A 139 11.62 -20.38 -8.20
C ASP A 139 12.60 -21.15 -7.32
N GLY A 140 12.41 -21.11 -6.00
CA GLY A 140 13.18 -21.87 -5.03
C GLY A 140 14.62 -21.37 -4.80
N ILE A 141 15.01 -20.24 -5.41
CA ILE A 141 16.33 -19.63 -5.27
C ILE A 141 16.18 -18.28 -4.56
N PRO A 142 16.95 -17.98 -3.51
CA PRO A 142 18.05 -18.76 -2.93
C PRO A 142 17.60 -19.90 -1.99
N GLU A 143 18.36 -20.99 -1.97
CA GLU A 143 18.21 -22.12 -1.04
C GLU A 143 19.06 -21.97 0.23
N THR A 144 20.11 -21.14 0.18
CA THR A 144 21.03 -20.92 1.31
C THR A 144 21.30 -19.43 1.55
N ARG A 145 21.73 -19.09 2.78
CA ARG A 145 22.14 -17.71 3.13
C ARG A 145 23.29 -17.21 2.26
N GLU A 146 24.23 -18.10 1.92
CA GLU A 146 25.35 -17.76 1.04
C GLU A 146 24.87 -17.31 -0.33
N GLN A 147 23.94 -18.06 -0.94
CA GLN A 147 23.34 -17.69 -2.22
C GLN A 147 22.60 -16.35 -2.12
N ALA A 148 21.82 -16.13 -1.06
CA ALA A 148 21.11 -14.87 -0.83
C ALA A 148 22.09 -13.68 -0.78
N LEU A 149 23.20 -13.81 -0.04
CA LEU A 149 24.22 -12.77 0.06
C LEU A 149 24.93 -12.52 -1.28
N MET A 150 25.25 -13.58 -2.03
CA MET A 150 25.87 -13.44 -3.36
C MET A 150 24.95 -12.74 -4.36
N ILE A 151 23.66 -13.07 -4.36
CA ILE A 151 22.66 -12.40 -5.21
C ILE A 151 22.58 -10.90 -4.87
N GLN A 152 22.53 -10.56 -3.58
CA GLN A 152 22.48 -9.17 -3.11
C GLN A 152 23.75 -8.38 -3.43
N THR A 153 24.93 -8.97 -3.23
CA THR A 153 26.22 -8.32 -3.53
C THR A 153 26.44 -8.06 -5.01
N LEU A 154 25.78 -8.82 -5.89
CA LEU A 154 25.76 -8.56 -7.34
C LEU A 154 24.73 -7.49 -7.76
N GLY A 155 23.99 -6.91 -6.80
CA GLY A 155 22.96 -5.91 -7.09
C GLY A 155 21.66 -6.50 -7.67
N ILE A 156 21.47 -7.82 -7.58
CA ILE A 156 20.23 -8.46 -8.01
C ILE A 156 19.22 -8.31 -6.88
N THR A 157 18.40 -7.26 -6.96
CA THR A 157 17.39 -6.95 -5.95
C THR A 157 15.99 -7.36 -6.44
N PRO A 158 15.36 -8.37 -5.82
CA PRO A 158 13.96 -8.64 -6.08
C PRO A 158 13.10 -7.49 -5.57
N ARG A 159 12.01 -7.20 -6.27
CA ARG A 159 10.97 -6.28 -5.80
C ARG A 159 10.10 -6.99 -4.78
N HIS A 160 9.70 -8.24 -5.00
CA HIS A 160 8.82 -9.00 -4.11
C HIS A 160 9.40 -10.37 -3.78
N VAL A 161 9.27 -10.79 -2.52
CA VAL A 161 9.63 -12.13 -2.03
C VAL A 161 8.38 -12.78 -1.42
N ILE A 162 7.94 -13.88 -2.00
CA ILE A 162 6.82 -14.68 -1.50
C ILE A 162 7.39 -15.92 -0.81
N VAL A 163 6.90 -16.22 0.39
CA VAL A 163 7.23 -17.46 1.11
C VAL A 163 5.97 -18.26 1.33
N LEU A 164 5.89 -19.41 0.67
CA LEU A 164 4.81 -20.37 0.92
C LEU A 164 5.09 -21.13 2.22
N SER A 165 4.07 -21.28 3.06
CA SER A 165 4.15 -21.98 4.34
C SER A 165 2.98 -22.93 4.50
N ALA A 166 3.24 -24.18 4.87
CA ALA A 166 2.22 -25.18 5.19
C ALA A 166 2.80 -26.17 6.24
N PRO A 167 1.94 -26.87 6.99
CA PRO A 167 2.39 -27.87 7.95
C PRO A 167 3.15 -29.02 7.26
N ASP A 168 4.21 -29.52 7.92
CA ASP A 168 5.05 -30.60 7.37
C ASP A 168 4.26 -31.87 7.04
N THR A 169 3.27 -32.22 7.87
CA THR A 169 2.37 -33.36 7.62
C THR A 169 1.63 -33.23 6.31
N VAL A 170 1.05 -32.05 6.05
CA VAL A 170 0.34 -31.73 4.81
C VAL A 170 1.29 -31.79 3.61
N LEU A 171 2.52 -31.29 3.76
CA LEU A 171 3.51 -31.27 2.68
C LEU A 171 4.00 -32.69 2.33
N ILE A 172 4.18 -33.55 3.33
CA ILE A 172 4.53 -34.95 3.14
C ILE A 172 3.40 -35.68 2.40
N GLU A 173 2.15 -35.54 2.85
CA GLU A 173 0.98 -36.12 2.19
C GLU A 173 0.86 -35.65 0.74
N ARG A 174 1.01 -34.34 0.51
CA ARG A 174 0.99 -33.75 -0.84
C ARG A 174 2.07 -34.31 -1.74
N ASN A 175 3.26 -34.59 -1.20
CA ASN A 175 4.34 -35.16 -1.99
C ASN A 175 4.05 -36.62 -2.37
N LEU A 176 3.50 -37.41 -1.45
CA LEU A 176 3.12 -38.82 -1.66
C LEU A 176 1.96 -38.97 -2.66
N GLY A 177 1.03 -38.01 -2.67
CA GLY A 177 -0.11 -37.99 -3.59
C GLY A 177 0.23 -37.53 -5.02
N LYS A 178 1.47 -37.08 -5.28
CA LYS A 178 1.88 -36.62 -6.62
C LYS A 178 1.86 -37.74 -7.63
N ARG A 179 1.36 -37.43 -8.82
CA ARG A 179 1.45 -38.26 -10.02
C ARG A 179 1.95 -37.40 -11.16
N ILE A 180 2.75 -37.98 -12.06
CA ILE A 180 3.24 -37.29 -13.26
C ILE A 180 2.71 -38.03 -14.47
N ASP A 181 2.18 -37.28 -15.43
CA ASP A 181 1.89 -37.81 -16.76
C ASP A 181 3.21 -37.90 -17.55
N PRO A 182 3.65 -39.10 -17.95
CA PRO A 182 4.91 -39.27 -18.69
C PRO A 182 4.88 -38.68 -20.11
N GLN A 183 3.70 -38.38 -20.67
CA GLN A 183 3.57 -37.83 -22.02
C GLN A 183 3.57 -36.31 -22.02
N THR A 184 2.81 -35.68 -21.10
CA THR A 184 2.67 -34.22 -21.04
C THR A 184 3.65 -33.58 -20.05
N GLY A 185 4.16 -34.35 -19.09
CA GLY A 185 4.94 -33.84 -17.95
C GLY A 185 4.09 -33.13 -16.90
N GLU A 186 2.76 -33.12 -17.04
CA GLU A 186 1.85 -32.50 -16.09
C GLU A 186 1.82 -33.24 -14.75
N ILE A 187 1.70 -32.48 -13.66
CA ILE A 187 1.70 -33.01 -12.29
C ILE A 187 0.25 -33.00 -11.80
N TYR A 188 -0.23 -34.17 -11.40
CA TYR A 188 -1.55 -34.42 -10.83
C TYR A 188 -1.43 -34.81 -9.35
N HIS A 189 -2.54 -34.74 -8.62
CA HIS A 189 -2.61 -35.16 -7.22
C HIS A 189 -3.82 -36.05 -6.97
N THR A 190 -3.62 -37.18 -6.29
CA THR A 190 -4.67 -38.18 -6.01
C THR A 190 -5.94 -37.64 -5.36
N THR A 191 -5.83 -36.55 -4.58
CA THR A 191 -6.93 -36.04 -3.75
C THR A 191 -7.56 -34.75 -4.27
N PHE A 192 -6.81 -33.88 -4.96
CA PHE A 192 -7.23 -32.50 -5.22
C PHE A 192 -7.13 -32.07 -6.68
N ASP A 193 -6.44 -32.87 -7.52
CA ASP A 193 -6.20 -32.55 -8.92
C ASP A 193 -6.06 -33.88 -9.69
N TRP A 194 -7.17 -34.63 -9.72
CA TRP A 194 -7.25 -35.92 -10.40
C TRP A 194 -7.93 -35.73 -11.77
N PRO A 195 -7.32 -36.16 -12.88
CA PRO A 195 -7.87 -35.91 -14.20
C PRO A 195 -9.19 -36.65 -14.39
N SER A 196 -10.16 -36.06 -15.08
CA SER A 196 -11.45 -36.70 -15.36
C SER A 196 -11.36 -37.80 -16.43
N GLU A 197 -10.35 -37.74 -17.30
CA GLU A 197 -10.16 -38.68 -18.40
C GLU A 197 -9.47 -39.96 -17.94
N SER A 198 -10.12 -41.10 -18.18
CA SER A 198 -9.65 -42.44 -17.80
C SER A 198 -8.27 -42.78 -18.39
N ASP A 199 -8.02 -42.35 -19.62
CA ASP A 199 -6.77 -42.62 -20.34
C ASP A 199 -5.58 -41.88 -19.72
N VAL A 200 -5.82 -40.69 -19.15
CA VAL A 200 -4.82 -39.93 -18.41
C VAL A 200 -4.56 -40.61 -17.07
N GLN A 201 -5.61 -40.98 -16.34
CA GLN A 201 -5.48 -41.66 -15.04
C GLN A 201 -4.65 -42.94 -15.12
N ASN A 202 -4.86 -43.75 -16.16
CA ASN A 202 -4.18 -45.04 -16.33
C ASN A 202 -2.68 -44.91 -16.65
N ARG A 203 -2.24 -43.78 -17.20
CA ARG A 203 -0.82 -43.54 -17.55
C ARG A 203 -0.03 -42.77 -16.48
N LEU A 204 -0.70 -42.26 -15.45
CA LEU A 204 -0.06 -41.52 -14.37
C LEU A 204 0.91 -42.39 -13.57
N LEU A 205 2.14 -41.90 -13.41
CA LEU A 205 3.18 -42.59 -12.65
C LEU A 205 3.49 -41.89 -11.33
N VAL A 206 3.88 -42.68 -10.33
CA VAL A 206 4.49 -42.14 -9.11
C VAL A 206 5.89 -41.65 -9.46
N PRO A 207 6.25 -40.40 -9.16
CA PRO A 207 7.59 -39.89 -9.43
C PRO A 207 8.64 -40.72 -8.67
N GLY A 208 9.78 -41.01 -9.29
CA GLY A 208 10.89 -41.68 -8.61
C GLY A 208 11.52 -40.79 -7.52
N GLY A 209 11.89 -41.36 -6.37
CA GLY A 209 12.52 -40.62 -5.27
C GLY A 209 11.53 -39.85 -4.36
N VAL A 210 10.27 -40.31 -4.30
CA VAL A 210 9.27 -39.79 -3.37
C VAL A 210 9.15 -40.76 -2.20
N SER A 211 10.03 -40.60 -1.21
CA SER A 211 9.91 -41.23 0.10
C SER A 211 9.52 -40.21 1.17
N GLU A 212 8.72 -40.64 2.15
CA GLU A 212 8.43 -39.85 3.35
C GLU A 212 9.72 -39.38 4.03
N LEU A 213 10.71 -40.29 4.16
CA LEU A 213 11.98 -40.01 4.83
C LEU A 213 12.85 -38.99 4.06
N GLU A 214 12.81 -39.04 2.73
CA GLU A 214 13.49 -38.06 1.87
C GLU A 214 12.81 -36.69 1.94
N THR A 215 11.47 -36.68 1.94
CA THR A 215 10.67 -35.46 2.06
C THR A 215 10.91 -34.78 3.41
N ALA A 216 10.89 -35.55 4.51
CA ALA A 216 11.20 -35.06 5.84
C ALA A 216 12.62 -34.50 5.94
N ARG A 217 13.62 -35.15 5.32
CA ARG A 217 15.00 -34.63 5.26
C ARG A 217 15.06 -33.30 4.51
N GLY A 218 14.36 -33.17 3.38
CA GLY A 218 14.27 -31.93 2.62
C GLY A 218 13.58 -30.80 3.39
N LEU A 219 12.52 -31.12 4.13
CA LEU A 219 11.85 -30.16 5.03
C LEU A 219 12.79 -29.69 6.14
N LEU A 220 13.55 -30.60 6.77
CA LEU A 220 14.53 -30.22 7.80
C LEU A 220 15.64 -29.32 7.25
N GLU A 221 16.17 -29.61 6.05
CA GLU A 221 17.17 -28.77 5.39
C GLU A 221 16.60 -27.38 5.07
N TYR A 222 15.37 -27.33 4.56
CA TYR A 222 14.66 -26.08 4.30
C TYR A 222 14.48 -25.24 5.58
N HIS A 223 13.94 -25.81 6.66
CA HIS A 223 13.70 -25.09 7.91
C HIS A 223 14.99 -24.53 8.53
N ARG A 224 16.12 -25.26 8.40
CA ARG A 224 17.43 -24.77 8.85
C ARG A 224 17.92 -23.56 8.05
N ASN A 225 17.66 -23.55 6.74
CA ASN A 225 18.16 -22.52 5.85
C ASN A 225 17.25 -21.30 5.78
N ILE A 226 15.93 -21.48 5.74
CA ILE A 226 14.97 -20.39 5.52
C ILE A 226 15.06 -19.33 6.60
N VAL A 227 15.21 -19.71 7.87
CA VAL A 227 15.37 -18.78 9.01
C VAL A 227 16.57 -17.85 8.83
N ARG A 228 17.58 -18.28 8.06
CA ARG A 228 18.78 -17.49 7.75
C ARG A 228 18.63 -16.63 6.49
N ILE A 229 17.64 -16.91 5.65
CA ILE A 229 17.36 -16.20 4.38
C ILE A 229 16.32 -15.11 4.60
N LEU A 230 15.25 -15.36 5.37
CA LEU A 230 14.17 -14.37 5.61
C LEU A 230 14.71 -12.99 6.07
N PRO A 231 15.69 -12.90 6.99
CA PRO A 231 16.23 -11.61 7.43
C PRO A 231 16.94 -10.81 6.33
N ALA A 232 17.26 -11.44 5.19
CA ALA A 232 17.86 -10.75 4.05
C ALA A 232 16.83 -9.91 3.28
N TYR A 233 15.52 -10.13 3.47
CA TYR A 233 14.44 -9.48 2.71
C TYR A 233 13.33 -8.88 3.59
N PRO A 234 13.64 -8.12 4.65
CA PRO A 234 12.66 -7.79 5.70
C PRO A 234 11.49 -6.91 5.23
N GLN A 235 11.69 -6.04 4.24
CA GLN A 235 10.69 -5.05 3.79
C GLN A 235 9.85 -5.51 2.60
N ILE A 236 10.25 -6.59 1.93
CA ILE A 236 9.69 -7.04 0.65
C ILE A 236 9.20 -8.49 0.72
N LEU A 237 9.01 -9.01 1.94
CA LEU A 237 8.67 -10.40 2.18
C LEU A 237 7.22 -10.56 2.64
N LYS A 238 6.50 -11.47 1.99
CA LYS A 238 5.15 -11.89 2.38
C LYS A 238 5.08 -13.40 2.55
N VAL A 239 4.67 -13.85 3.73
CA VAL A 239 4.35 -15.25 3.99
C VAL A 239 2.89 -15.50 3.60
N ILE A 240 2.65 -16.56 2.82
CA ILE A 240 1.32 -16.99 2.37
C ILE A 240 1.10 -18.42 2.82
N ASN A 241 -0.06 -18.69 3.43
CA ASN A 241 -0.45 -20.05 3.79
C ASN A 241 -0.69 -20.86 2.51
N ALA A 242 0.01 -21.98 2.34
CA ALA A 242 -0.15 -22.89 1.22
C ALA A 242 -1.12 -24.04 1.55
N ASP A 243 -1.59 -24.16 2.79
CA ASP A 243 -2.61 -25.12 3.22
C ASP A 243 -4.03 -24.63 2.88
N GLN A 244 -4.22 -24.26 1.61
CA GLN A 244 -5.46 -23.79 1.02
C GLN A 244 -5.42 -24.09 -0.50
N PRO A 245 -6.54 -23.98 -1.23
CA PRO A 245 -6.56 -24.21 -2.67
C PRO A 245 -5.52 -23.37 -3.43
N CYS A 246 -4.84 -23.96 -4.42
CA CYS A 246 -3.77 -23.28 -5.17
C CYS A 246 -4.22 -21.97 -5.82
N VAL A 247 -5.49 -21.88 -6.22
CA VAL A 247 -6.10 -20.68 -6.82
C VAL A 247 -6.12 -19.51 -5.81
N ASP A 248 -6.45 -19.77 -4.56
CA ASP A 248 -6.48 -18.74 -3.50
C ASP A 248 -5.07 -18.28 -3.15
N VAL A 249 -4.12 -19.22 -3.05
CA VAL A 249 -2.69 -18.92 -2.86
C VAL A 249 -2.20 -18.02 -3.99
N PHE A 250 -2.59 -18.32 -5.24
CA PHE A 250 -2.22 -17.55 -6.41
C PHE A 250 -2.80 -16.13 -6.39
N TYR A 251 -4.09 -15.95 -6.07
CA TYR A 251 -4.66 -14.60 -6.00
C TYR A 251 -4.04 -13.77 -4.87
N GLN A 252 -3.71 -14.38 -3.73
CA GLN A 252 -2.98 -13.69 -2.65
C GLN A 252 -1.58 -13.27 -3.12
N ALA A 253 -0.87 -14.16 -3.81
CA ALA A 253 0.45 -13.86 -4.38
C ALA A 253 0.38 -12.77 -5.46
N LEU A 254 -0.58 -12.86 -6.39
CA LEU A 254 -0.80 -11.89 -7.46
C LEU A 254 -1.13 -10.51 -6.90
N THR A 255 -2.05 -10.45 -5.93
CA THR A 255 -2.42 -9.20 -5.24
C THR A 255 -1.19 -8.55 -4.63
N TYR A 256 -0.37 -9.33 -3.89
CA TYR A 256 0.86 -8.84 -3.29
C TYR A 256 1.87 -8.34 -4.32
N VAL A 257 2.12 -9.10 -5.39
CA VAL A 257 3.06 -8.69 -6.44
C VAL A 257 2.60 -7.42 -7.17
N GLN A 258 1.29 -7.23 -7.33
CA GLN A 258 0.72 -6.02 -7.92
C GLN A 258 0.75 -4.81 -6.98
N THR A 259 0.93 -5.02 -5.67
CA THR A 259 1.15 -3.91 -4.74
C THR A 259 2.50 -3.24 -4.98
N ASN A 260 2.47 -1.91 -5.03
CA ASN A 260 3.70 -1.12 -5.05
C ASN A 260 4.29 -1.05 -3.65
N HIS A 261 5.60 -1.26 -3.52
CA HIS A 261 6.29 -1.01 -2.26
C HIS A 261 6.22 0.48 -1.90
N ARG A 262 6.22 0.74 -0.60
CA ARG A 262 6.33 2.09 -0.05
C ARG A 262 7.62 2.72 -0.59
N SER A 263 7.50 3.84 -1.27
CA SER A 263 8.65 4.68 -1.59
C SER A 263 8.95 5.59 -0.39
N ASN A 264 10.22 5.97 -0.24
CA ASN A 264 10.61 7.04 0.68
C ASN A 264 10.33 8.44 0.11
N ALA A 265 9.58 8.49 -1.00
CA ALA A 265 9.06 9.73 -1.55
C ALA A 265 8.34 10.51 -0.43
N PRO A 266 8.51 11.84 -0.36
CA PRO A 266 7.71 12.68 0.52
C PRO A 266 6.26 12.65 0.03
N PHE A 267 5.52 11.60 0.39
CA PHE A 267 4.10 11.54 0.20
C PHE A 267 3.46 12.35 1.32
N THR A 268 3.41 13.66 1.12
CA THR A 268 2.79 14.57 2.08
C THR A 268 1.30 14.23 2.16
N PRO A 269 0.77 13.68 3.27
CA PRO A 269 -0.62 13.24 3.33
C PRO A 269 -1.56 14.45 3.24
N ARG A 270 -2.46 14.42 2.26
CA ARG A 270 -3.50 15.44 2.03
C ARG A 270 -4.84 14.76 2.18
N VAL A 271 -5.27 14.64 3.44
CA VAL A 271 -6.42 13.84 3.83
C VAL A 271 -7.65 14.73 3.88
N LEU A 272 -8.73 14.29 3.25
CA LEU A 272 -10.06 14.88 3.36
C LEU A 272 -10.97 13.94 4.16
N LEU A 273 -11.56 14.45 5.24
CA LEU A 273 -12.56 13.73 6.04
C LEU A 273 -13.96 14.32 5.82
N CYS A 274 -14.80 13.55 5.14
CA CYS A 274 -16.21 13.83 4.91
C CYS A 274 -17.06 12.99 5.87
N GLY A 275 -18.19 13.52 6.32
CA GLY A 275 -19.10 12.81 7.22
C GLY A 275 -20.13 13.74 7.85
N PRO A 276 -21.28 13.23 8.32
CA PRO A 276 -22.33 14.03 8.93
C PRO A 276 -21.86 14.62 10.27
N LEU A 277 -22.66 15.52 10.86
CA LEU A 277 -22.43 15.98 12.23
C LEU A 277 -22.43 14.76 13.19
N GLY A 278 -21.56 14.73 14.20
CA GLY A 278 -21.49 13.60 15.15
C GLY A 278 -20.71 12.36 14.67
N SER A 279 -20.27 12.30 13.41
CA SER A 279 -19.45 11.18 12.86
C SER A 279 -18.05 11.01 13.46
N GLY A 280 -17.59 11.93 14.31
CA GLY A 280 -16.24 11.86 14.88
C GLY A 280 -15.13 12.40 13.98
N LYS A 281 -15.42 12.96 12.80
CA LYS A 281 -14.42 13.52 11.86
C LYS A 281 -13.38 14.46 12.50
N SER A 282 -13.78 15.31 13.46
CA SER A 282 -12.86 16.22 14.15
C SER A 282 -11.90 15.50 15.10
N LEU A 283 -12.37 14.41 15.73
CA LEU A 283 -11.53 13.56 16.58
C LEU A 283 -10.52 12.81 15.71
N GLN A 284 -10.98 12.19 14.62
CA GLN A 284 -10.12 11.49 13.67
C GLN A 284 -9.05 12.42 13.07
N ALA A 285 -9.42 13.65 12.69
CA ALA A 285 -8.47 14.65 12.21
C ALA A 285 -7.41 15.01 13.27
N ALA A 286 -7.82 15.16 14.53
CA ALA A 286 -6.89 15.45 15.63
C ALA A 286 -5.93 14.29 15.90
N LEU A 287 -6.43 13.04 15.91
CA LEU A 287 -5.60 11.85 16.07
C LEU A 287 -4.58 11.71 14.93
N LEU A 288 -5.00 11.95 13.69
CA LEU A 288 -4.11 11.93 12.52
C LEU A 288 -3.04 13.01 12.60
N ALA A 289 -3.43 14.25 12.94
CA ALA A 289 -2.52 15.36 13.14
C ALA A 289 -1.49 15.07 14.24
N GLN A 290 -1.91 14.46 15.35
CA GLN A 290 -1.03 14.12 16.46
C GLN A 290 -0.05 13.00 16.10
N LYS A 291 -0.52 11.91 15.49
CA LYS A 291 0.31 10.73 15.19
C LYS A 291 1.30 10.97 14.06
N TYR A 292 0.86 11.69 13.01
CA TYR A 292 1.63 11.88 11.78
C TYR A 292 2.22 13.29 11.62
N GLY A 293 1.99 14.17 12.60
CA GLY A 293 2.46 15.56 12.54
C GLY A 293 1.75 16.40 11.46
N LEU A 294 0.60 15.94 10.95
CA LEU A 294 -0.16 16.67 9.93
C LEU A 294 -0.77 17.94 10.50
N VAL A 295 -1.01 18.92 9.63
CA VAL A 295 -1.77 20.10 10.01
C VAL A 295 -3.25 19.79 10.04
N ASN A 296 -3.90 19.96 11.20
CA ASN A 296 -5.35 19.87 11.29
C ASN A 296 -6.02 21.15 10.75
N VAL A 297 -6.72 21.06 9.63
CA VAL A 297 -7.39 22.20 8.97
C VAL A 297 -8.91 22.04 9.12
N HIS A 298 -9.48 22.72 10.12
CA HIS A 298 -10.93 22.81 10.29
C HIS A 298 -11.47 24.12 9.70
N CYS A 299 -12.16 24.05 8.57
CA CYS A 299 -12.65 25.23 7.84
C CYS A 299 -13.50 26.18 8.70
N GLY A 300 -14.41 25.63 9.53
CA GLY A 300 -15.25 26.46 10.40
C GLY A 300 -14.50 27.14 11.54
N GLN A 301 -13.36 26.61 11.99
CA GLN A 301 -12.51 27.22 13.01
C GLN A 301 -11.63 28.29 12.37
N LEU A 302 -11.09 27.99 11.21
CA LEU A 302 -10.30 28.89 10.39
C LEU A 302 -11.04 30.21 10.07
N LEU A 303 -12.33 30.12 9.76
CA LEU A 303 -13.17 31.31 9.57
C LEU A 303 -13.34 32.12 10.85
N LYS A 304 -13.49 31.47 12.02
CA LYS A 304 -13.60 32.17 13.32
C LYS A 304 -12.30 32.88 13.69
N GLU A 305 -11.17 32.22 13.47
CA GLU A 305 -9.84 32.79 13.67
C GLU A 305 -9.61 33.98 12.76
N ALA A 306 -9.99 33.87 11.48
CA ALA A 306 -9.89 34.98 10.53
C ALA A 306 -10.72 36.21 10.93
N VAL A 307 -11.87 36.02 11.59
CA VAL A 307 -12.67 37.12 12.16
C VAL A 307 -11.95 37.78 13.34
N ALA A 308 -11.29 36.99 14.19
CA ALA A 308 -10.58 37.51 15.37
C ALA A 308 -9.27 38.26 15.04
N ASP A 309 -8.61 37.90 13.94
CA ASP A 309 -7.26 38.36 13.55
C ASP A 309 -7.17 39.84 13.10
N LYS A 310 -8.28 40.61 13.15
CA LYS A 310 -8.38 42.03 12.69
C LYS A 310 -7.71 42.33 11.32
N SER A 311 -7.55 41.30 10.48
CA SER A 311 -6.90 41.41 9.17
C SER A 311 -7.87 41.90 8.10
N LYS A 312 -7.39 42.16 6.87
CA LYS A 312 -8.27 42.46 5.72
C LYS A 312 -9.35 41.39 5.47
N PHE A 313 -9.12 40.15 5.89
CA PHE A 313 -10.13 39.08 5.84
C PHE A 313 -11.20 39.25 6.90
N SER A 314 -10.87 39.79 8.07
CA SER A 314 -11.84 40.08 9.13
C SER A 314 -12.89 41.06 8.63
N GLU A 315 -12.50 42.14 7.94
CA GLU A 315 -13.42 43.12 7.36
C GLU A 315 -14.41 42.50 6.35
N LEU A 316 -13.94 41.52 5.56
CA LEU A 316 -14.77 40.81 4.58
C LEU A 316 -15.74 39.81 5.24
N ILE A 317 -15.33 39.13 6.31
CA ILE A 317 -16.08 38.01 6.91
C ILE A 317 -17.02 38.49 8.03
N GLN A 318 -16.61 39.52 8.79
CA GLN A 318 -17.32 40.01 9.97
C GLN A 318 -18.80 40.38 9.73
N PRO A 319 -19.20 40.98 8.59
CA PRO A 319 -20.62 41.27 8.30
C PRO A 319 -21.50 40.02 8.24
N TYR A 320 -20.98 38.90 7.74
CA TYR A 320 -21.73 37.64 7.62
C TYR A 320 -21.95 37.00 8.99
N PHE A 321 -20.94 37.04 9.86
CA PHE A 321 -21.07 36.54 11.24
C PHE A 321 -22.04 37.39 12.07
N ARG A 322 -22.00 38.73 11.94
CA ARG A 322 -22.93 39.62 12.66
C ARG A 322 -24.39 39.44 12.23
N LYS A 323 -24.63 39.08 10.97
CA LYS A 323 -25.95 38.86 10.39
C LYS A 323 -26.40 37.39 10.42
N GLU A 324 -25.62 36.50 11.03
CA GLU A 324 -25.84 35.05 11.04
C GLU A 324 -26.05 34.41 9.64
N MET A 325 -25.44 35.02 8.61
CA MET A 325 -25.53 34.54 7.23
C MET A 325 -24.38 33.58 6.89
N ALA A 326 -24.62 32.69 5.93
CA ALA A 326 -23.56 31.85 5.38
C ALA A 326 -22.48 32.71 4.70
N VAL A 327 -21.21 32.36 4.93
CA VAL A 327 -20.07 33.01 4.26
C VAL A 327 -20.02 32.50 2.82
N PRO A 328 -19.92 33.38 1.81
CA PRO A 328 -19.79 32.97 0.40
C PRO A 328 -18.56 32.09 0.16
N ASP A 329 -18.70 31.09 -0.71
CA ASP A 329 -17.62 30.14 -1.02
C ASP A 329 -16.37 30.86 -1.52
N SER A 330 -16.50 31.90 -2.35
CA SER A 330 -15.36 32.69 -2.85
C SER A 330 -14.50 33.30 -1.75
N ILE A 331 -15.07 33.61 -0.58
CA ILE A 331 -14.34 34.09 0.59
C ILE A 331 -13.70 32.91 1.33
N ILE A 332 -14.46 31.83 1.56
CA ILE A 332 -13.96 30.60 2.19
C ILE A 332 -12.71 30.09 1.46
N MET A 333 -12.76 30.07 0.13
CA MET A 333 -11.67 29.66 -0.75
C MET A 333 -10.40 30.47 -0.54
N LYS A 334 -10.50 31.79 -0.37
CA LYS A 334 -9.33 32.64 -0.10
C LYS A 334 -8.70 32.36 1.26
N VAL A 335 -9.52 32.17 2.30
CA VAL A 335 -8.99 31.86 3.64
C VAL A 335 -8.34 30.47 3.65
N LEU A 336 -8.98 29.49 3.00
CA LEU A 336 -8.48 28.13 2.90
C LEU A 336 -7.16 28.06 2.09
N SER A 337 -7.10 28.73 0.94
CA SER A 337 -5.89 28.84 0.11
C SER A 337 -4.73 29.45 0.89
N ARG A 338 -4.98 30.53 1.67
CA ARG A 338 -3.97 31.14 2.54
C ARG A 338 -3.42 30.16 3.59
N ARG A 339 -4.24 29.23 4.09
CA ARG A 339 -3.81 28.25 5.10
C ARG A 339 -3.05 27.09 4.49
N LEU A 340 -3.57 26.53 3.38
CA LEU A 340 -2.99 25.36 2.73
C LEU A 340 -1.66 25.68 2.02
N SER A 341 -1.42 26.95 1.67
CA SER A 341 -0.17 27.45 1.08
C SER A 341 0.97 27.69 2.09
N GLN A 342 0.73 27.51 3.39
CA GLN A 342 1.77 27.69 4.41
C GLN A 342 2.78 26.53 4.39
N GLN A 343 4.03 26.83 4.77
CA GLN A 343 5.13 25.86 4.71
C GLN A 343 4.87 24.60 5.53
N ASP A 344 4.19 24.72 6.68
CA ASP A 344 3.82 23.57 7.52
C ASP A 344 2.85 22.62 6.80
N CYS A 345 1.82 23.15 6.12
CA CYS A 345 0.88 22.37 5.32
C CYS A 345 1.55 21.68 4.12
N VAL A 346 2.52 22.35 3.49
CA VAL A 346 3.22 21.79 2.32
C VAL A 346 4.22 20.70 2.72
N GLN A 347 4.96 20.91 3.81
CA GLN A 347 5.99 19.97 4.26
C GLN A 347 5.42 18.78 5.03
N LYS A 348 4.48 19.04 5.93
CA LYS A 348 3.93 18.01 6.83
C LYS A 348 2.65 17.40 6.29
N GLY A 349 1.91 18.14 5.47
CA GLY A 349 0.59 17.73 5.00
C GLY A 349 -0.52 18.27 5.87
N TRP A 350 -1.73 17.88 5.52
CA TRP A 350 -2.92 18.41 6.15
C TRP A 350 -4.05 17.38 6.18
N VAL A 351 -4.88 17.51 7.20
CA VAL A 351 -6.19 16.85 7.29
C VAL A 351 -7.25 17.93 7.25
N LEU A 352 -7.96 18.02 6.14
CA LEU A 352 -9.05 18.96 5.94
C LEU A 352 -10.37 18.31 6.36
N HIS A 353 -11.14 19.01 7.17
CA HIS A 353 -12.50 18.61 7.49
C HIS A 353 -13.45 19.81 7.61
N GLY A 354 -14.72 19.57 7.29
CA GLY A 354 -15.77 20.60 7.28
C GLY A 354 -15.91 21.39 5.97
N PHE A 355 -15.13 21.02 4.94
CA PHE A 355 -15.20 21.50 3.56
C PHE A 355 -14.56 20.41 2.66
N PRO A 356 -15.09 20.11 1.44
CA PRO A 356 -16.30 20.63 0.83
C PRO A 356 -17.58 19.99 1.41
N LYS A 357 -18.74 20.63 1.21
CA LYS A 357 -20.06 20.15 1.63
C LYS A 357 -20.98 19.77 0.45
N ASP A 358 -20.60 20.16 -0.75
CA ASP A 358 -21.33 19.97 -2.00
C ASP A 358 -20.34 19.87 -3.17
N LEU A 359 -20.85 19.48 -4.34
CA LEU A 359 -20.05 19.24 -5.53
C LEU A 359 -19.34 20.51 -6.02
N ASP A 360 -20.02 21.67 -5.98
CA ASP A 360 -19.45 22.95 -6.39
C ASP A 360 -18.21 23.31 -5.55
N GLN A 361 -18.29 23.15 -4.23
CA GLN A 361 -17.15 23.34 -3.33
C GLN A 361 -16.02 22.34 -3.59
N ALA A 362 -16.32 21.12 -4.03
CA ALA A 362 -15.29 20.14 -4.39
C ALA A 362 -14.56 20.54 -5.67
N HIS A 363 -15.28 21.02 -6.70
CA HIS A 363 -14.67 21.61 -7.89
C HIS A 363 -13.80 22.82 -7.54
N LEU A 364 -14.31 23.70 -6.68
CA LEU A 364 -13.57 24.86 -6.19
C LEU A 364 -12.29 24.42 -5.46
N LEU A 365 -12.35 23.46 -4.54
CA LEU A 365 -11.15 22.95 -3.84
C LEU A 365 -10.10 22.43 -4.80
N ASN A 366 -10.51 21.66 -5.82
CA ASN A 366 -9.62 21.11 -6.82
C ASN A 366 -8.98 22.22 -7.67
N SER A 367 -9.74 23.28 -8.00
CA SER A 367 -9.25 24.42 -8.78
C SER A 367 -8.18 25.26 -8.06
N LEU A 368 -8.07 25.20 -6.73
CA LEU A 368 -6.98 25.85 -6.00
C LEU A 368 -5.63 25.16 -6.15
N GLY A 369 -5.59 23.99 -6.79
CA GLY A 369 -4.38 23.18 -6.85
C GLY A 369 -4.06 22.54 -5.50
N TYR A 370 -5.04 22.23 -4.64
CA TYR A 370 -4.82 21.43 -3.41
C TYR A 370 -5.69 20.17 -3.39
N PRO A 371 -5.62 19.27 -4.39
CA PRO A 371 -6.39 18.04 -4.39
C PRO A 371 -5.99 17.15 -3.20
N PRO A 372 -6.98 16.64 -2.45
CA PRO A 372 -6.72 15.62 -1.46
C PRO A 372 -6.26 14.33 -2.14
N ASN A 373 -5.25 13.69 -1.57
CA ASN A 373 -4.75 12.41 -2.05
C ASN A 373 -5.33 11.22 -1.27
N ARG A 374 -6.04 11.46 -0.17
CA ARG A 374 -6.85 10.48 0.56
C ARG A 374 -8.18 11.12 0.93
N VAL A 375 -9.29 10.44 0.64
CA VAL A 375 -10.63 10.92 0.95
C VAL A 375 -11.37 9.82 1.70
N PHE A 376 -11.90 10.15 2.87
CA PHE A 376 -12.66 9.22 3.69
C PHE A 376 -14.06 9.75 3.98
N PHE A 377 -15.07 8.90 3.78
CA PHE A 377 -16.45 9.18 4.12
C PHE A 377 -16.82 8.39 5.38
N LEU A 378 -17.01 9.11 6.49
CA LEU A 378 -17.43 8.53 7.76
C LEU A 378 -18.95 8.36 7.75
N ASN A 379 -19.41 7.11 7.62
CA ASN A 379 -20.82 6.77 7.67
C ASN A 379 -21.23 6.35 9.08
N VAL A 380 -22.34 6.90 9.59
CA VAL A 380 -22.86 6.62 10.93
C VAL A 380 -24.38 6.75 10.90
N PRO A 381 -25.15 5.84 11.54
CA PRO A 381 -26.60 5.95 11.58
C PRO A 381 -27.08 7.13 12.44
N PHE A 382 -28.30 7.61 12.18
CA PHE A 382 -28.87 8.80 12.84
C PHE A 382 -28.93 8.64 14.36
N ASP A 383 -29.36 7.47 14.83
CA ASP A 383 -29.52 7.20 16.27
C ASP A 383 -28.18 7.34 17.01
N SER A 384 -27.10 6.77 16.46
CA SER A 384 -25.75 6.91 17.02
C SER A 384 -25.25 8.36 17.00
N VAL A 385 -25.63 9.15 15.99
CA VAL A 385 -25.30 10.59 15.95
C VAL A 385 -26.00 11.34 17.07
N ILE A 386 -27.30 11.08 17.28
CA ILE A 386 -28.07 11.72 18.35
C ILE A 386 -27.54 11.33 19.72
N GLU A 387 -27.24 10.06 19.95
CA GLU A 387 -26.62 9.61 21.20
C GLU A 387 -25.29 10.33 21.48
N ARG A 388 -24.41 10.44 20.48
CA ARG A 388 -23.12 11.14 20.62
C ARG A 388 -23.29 12.64 20.88
N LEU A 389 -24.28 13.28 20.25
CA LEU A 389 -24.51 14.71 20.39
C LEU A 389 -25.25 15.07 21.69
N THR A 390 -26.13 14.21 22.19
CA THR A 390 -26.80 14.41 23.49
C THR A 390 -25.82 14.34 24.66
N LEU A 391 -24.74 13.56 24.55
CA LEU A 391 -23.67 13.45 25.54
C LEU A 391 -22.54 14.48 25.35
N ARG A 392 -22.63 15.31 24.30
CA ARG A 392 -21.62 16.33 24.01
C ARG A 392 -21.84 17.56 24.87
N ARG A 393 -20.74 18.09 25.40
CA ARG A 393 -20.70 19.31 26.21
C ARG A 393 -19.60 20.24 25.74
N VAL A 394 -19.77 21.53 25.98
CA VAL A 394 -18.76 22.56 25.72
C VAL A 394 -18.57 23.39 26.97
N ASP A 395 -17.31 23.59 27.34
CA ASP A 395 -16.96 24.54 28.39
C ASP A 395 -17.02 25.96 27.82
N PRO A 396 -17.88 26.85 28.36
CA PRO A 396 -18.02 28.22 27.84
C PRO A 396 -16.79 29.09 28.07
N VAL A 397 -15.91 28.73 29.02
CA VAL A 397 -14.71 29.51 29.37
C VAL A 397 -13.55 29.15 28.45
N THR A 398 -13.25 27.86 28.31
CA THR A 398 -12.12 27.37 27.52
C THR A 398 -12.48 27.12 26.06
N GLY A 399 -13.76 26.97 25.74
CA GLY A 399 -14.24 26.51 24.43
C GLY A 399 -13.98 25.02 24.18
N GLU A 400 -13.44 24.30 25.16
CA GLU A 400 -13.09 22.89 25.01
C GLU A 400 -14.34 22.01 24.96
N ARG A 401 -14.28 20.99 24.08
CA ARG A 401 -15.36 20.02 23.90
C ARG A 401 -15.11 18.79 24.76
N TYR A 402 -16.15 18.38 25.47
CA TYR A 402 -16.21 17.20 26.30
C TYR A 402 -17.29 16.24 25.80
N HIS A 403 -17.14 14.97 26.13
CA HIS A 403 -18.13 13.94 25.91
C HIS A 403 -18.26 13.14 27.18
N LEU A 404 -19.46 13.07 27.77
CA LEU A 404 -19.65 12.51 29.12
C LEU A 404 -19.10 11.08 29.27
N MET A 405 -19.09 10.30 28.19
CA MET A 405 -18.52 8.95 28.15
C MET A 405 -17.03 8.91 27.74
N TYR A 406 -16.69 9.37 26.52
CA TYR A 406 -15.34 9.20 25.95
C TYR A 406 -14.29 10.24 26.38
N LYS A 407 -14.73 11.41 26.85
CA LYS A 407 -13.85 12.49 27.33
C LYS A 407 -14.55 13.26 28.46
N PRO A 408 -14.71 12.64 29.64
CA PRO A 408 -15.34 13.29 30.78
C PRO A 408 -14.46 14.46 31.29
N PRO A 409 -15.07 15.48 31.91
CA PRO A 409 -14.33 16.57 32.53
C PRO A 409 -13.44 16.07 33.66
N ALA A 410 -12.23 16.62 33.78
CA ALA A 410 -11.25 16.19 34.78
C ALA A 410 -11.59 16.64 36.21
N THR A 411 -12.36 17.73 36.36
CA THR A 411 -12.73 18.31 37.66
C THR A 411 -14.23 18.59 37.73
N MET A 412 -14.79 18.53 38.95
CA MET A 412 -16.20 18.84 39.21
C MET A 412 -16.57 20.28 38.85
N GLU A 413 -15.62 21.22 38.97
CA GLU A 413 -15.83 22.63 38.58
C GLU A 413 -16.07 22.78 37.08
N ILE A 414 -15.28 22.09 36.25
CA ILE A 414 -15.47 22.08 34.80
C ILE A 414 -16.82 21.41 34.49
N GLN A 415 -17.11 20.27 35.14
CA GLN A 415 -18.36 19.54 34.94
C GLN A 415 -19.60 20.40 35.20
N ALA A 416 -19.61 21.21 36.26
CA ALA A 416 -20.74 22.02 36.65
C ALA A 416 -21.04 23.17 35.67
N ARG A 417 -20.04 23.67 34.93
CA ARG A 417 -20.20 24.78 33.97
C ARG A 417 -20.39 24.32 32.52
N LEU A 418 -20.37 23.02 32.26
CA LEU A 418 -20.54 22.46 30.92
C LEU A 418 -21.95 22.75 30.37
N LEU A 419 -22.02 23.29 29.14
CA LEU A 419 -23.27 23.55 28.45
C LEU A 419 -23.44 22.63 27.25
N GLN A 420 -24.70 22.27 26.96
CA GLN A 420 -25.04 21.65 25.68
C GLN A 420 -25.19 22.73 24.62
N ASN A 421 -24.71 22.43 23.41
CA ASN A 421 -24.81 23.37 22.30
C ASN A 421 -26.28 23.41 21.81
N PRO A 422 -26.92 24.59 21.71
CA PRO A 422 -28.30 24.69 21.22
C PRO A 422 -28.47 24.20 19.78
N LYS A 423 -27.37 24.08 19.01
CA LYS A 423 -27.38 23.57 17.63
C LYS A 423 -27.37 22.05 17.51
N ASP A 424 -27.34 21.34 18.64
CA ASP A 424 -27.28 19.89 18.73
C ASP A 424 -28.67 19.29 19.06
N THR A 425 -29.77 20.02 18.80
CA THR A 425 -31.15 19.50 18.92
C THR A 425 -31.47 18.52 17.80
N GLU A 426 -32.32 17.53 18.08
CA GLU A 426 -32.65 16.43 17.14
C GLU A 426 -33.12 16.95 15.77
N GLU A 427 -34.02 17.93 15.75
CA GLU A 427 -34.55 18.54 14.53
C GLU A 427 -33.44 19.16 13.66
N GLN A 428 -32.53 19.93 14.28
CA GLN A 428 -31.43 20.57 13.57
C GLN A 428 -30.38 19.58 13.09
N VAL A 429 -30.16 18.50 13.86
CA VAL A 429 -29.26 17.41 13.48
C VAL A 429 -29.82 16.66 12.29
N ARG A 430 -31.13 16.33 12.29
CA ARG A 430 -31.80 15.65 11.18
C ARG A 430 -31.68 16.42 9.88
N VAL A 431 -32.03 17.71 9.88
CA VAL A 431 -31.91 18.57 8.69
C VAL A 431 -30.48 18.60 8.14
N LYS A 432 -29.46 18.69 9.00
CA LYS A 432 -28.05 18.70 8.56
C LYS A 432 -27.57 17.34 8.06
N MET A 433 -28.07 16.26 8.64
CA MET A 433 -27.71 14.90 8.25
C MET A 433 -28.33 14.56 6.88
N ASP A 434 -29.61 14.89 6.69
CA ASP A 434 -30.30 14.72 5.40
C ASP A 434 -29.61 15.51 4.29
N LEU A 435 -29.23 16.76 4.57
CA LEU A 435 -28.49 17.59 3.61
C LEU A 435 -27.13 16.97 3.26
N PHE A 436 -26.42 16.42 4.26
CA PHE A 436 -25.14 15.76 4.01
C PHE A 436 -25.30 14.56 3.08
N TYR A 437 -26.25 13.66 3.34
CA TYR A 437 -26.43 12.45 2.52
C TYR A 437 -26.94 12.73 1.11
N ARG A 438 -27.75 13.79 0.93
CA ARG A 438 -28.15 14.24 -0.42
C ARG A 438 -26.93 14.65 -1.25
N ASN A 439 -26.00 15.38 -0.63
CA ASN A 439 -24.81 15.87 -1.32
C ASN A 439 -23.67 14.82 -1.37
N SER A 440 -23.67 13.83 -0.48
CA SER A 440 -22.56 12.88 -0.36
C SER A 440 -22.43 11.98 -1.58
N VAL A 441 -23.55 11.62 -2.23
CA VAL A 441 -23.55 10.77 -3.43
C VAL A 441 -22.72 11.40 -4.55
N GLU A 442 -22.98 12.66 -4.88
CA GLU A 442 -22.23 13.39 -5.91
C GLU A 442 -20.76 13.59 -5.52
N LEU A 443 -20.49 13.81 -4.22
CA LEU A 443 -19.12 13.94 -3.71
C LEU A 443 -18.34 12.62 -3.78
N GLU A 444 -18.96 11.48 -3.47
CA GLU A 444 -18.35 10.16 -3.57
C GLU A 444 -18.04 9.82 -5.04
N GLU A 445 -18.93 10.15 -5.97
CA GLU A 445 -18.69 9.99 -7.41
C GLU A 445 -17.55 10.88 -7.93
N PHE A 446 -17.48 12.12 -7.46
CA PHE A 446 -16.40 13.05 -7.78
C PHE A 446 -15.05 12.52 -7.28
N TYR A 447 -14.99 12.06 -6.03
CA TYR A 447 -13.78 11.47 -5.44
C TYR A 447 -13.71 9.96 -5.68
N LYS A 448 -13.40 9.55 -6.92
CA LYS A 448 -13.33 8.13 -7.37
C LYS A 448 -12.47 7.16 -6.53
N ARG A 449 -11.58 7.68 -5.66
CA ARG A 449 -10.72 6.90 -4.76
C ARG A 449 -11.12 7.06 -3.29
N ALA A 450 -12.32 7.57 -3.03
CA ALA A 450 -12.86 7.71 -1.69
C ALA A 450 -13.06 6.34 -1.03
N ILE A 451 -12.79 6.30 0.28
CA ILE A 451 -12.98 5.12 1.10
C ILE A 451 -14.11 5.42 2.09
N THR A 452 -15.17 4.62 2.02
CA THR A 452 -16.27 4.71 2.98
C THR A 452 -15.92 3.90 4.23
N VAL A 453 -16.00 4.54 5.38
CA VAL A 453 -15.64 3.99 6.69
C VAL A 453 -16.89 3.89 7.54
N ASN A 454 -17.13 2.72 8.12
CA ASN A 454 -18.14 2.58 9.17
C ASN A 454 -17.63 3.29 10.44
N ALA A 455 -18.20 4.46 10.73
CA ALA A 455 -17.87 5.27 11.90
C ALA A 455 -18.77 5.00 13.11
N ASP A 456 -19.62 3.96 13.05
CA ASP A 456 -20.45 3.47 14.16
C ASP A 456 -19.69 2.43 15.01
N GLN A 457 -18.44 2.72 15.34
CA GLN A 457 -17.55 1.86 16.11
C GLN A 457 -16.77 2.69 17.12
N ASP A 458 -15.96 2.01 17.94
CA ASP A 458 -15.00 2.67 18.81
C ASP A 458 -14.09 3.63 18.01
N PRO A 459 -13.81 4.85 18.50
CA PRO A 459 -13.01 5.82 17.77
C PRO A 459 -11.60 5.33 17.38
N TYR A 460 -10.98 4.45 18.15
CA TYR A 460 -9.64 3.92 17.85
C TYR A 460 -9.71 2.85 16.76
N THR A 461 -10.75 2.02 16.72
CA THR A 461 -10.97 1.08 15.60
C THR A 461 -11.19 1.83 14.29
N VAL A 462 -11.99 2.90 14.32
CA VAL A 462 -12.18 3.79 13.15
C VAL A 462 -10.85 4.41 12.73
N PHE A 463 -10.03 4.83 13.70
CA PHE A 463 -8.71 5.42 13.44
C PHE A 463 -7.76 4.43 12.78
N GLU A 464 -7.68 3.18 13.25
CA GLU A 464 -6.86 2.12 12.65
C GLU A 464 -7.26 1.86 11.20
N TYR A 465 -8.55 1.88 10.89
CA TYR A 465 -9.02 1.72 9.52
C TYR A 465 -8.60 2.88 8.61
N ILE A 466 -8.80 4.13 9.05
CA ILE A 466 -8.37 5.33 8.32
C ILE A 466 -6.85 5.31 8.11
N GLU A 467 -6.11 4.94 9.16
CA GLU A 467 -4.66 4.80 9.14
C GLU A 467 -4.20 3.79 8.10
N SER A 468 -4.84 2.63 8.02
CA SER A 468 -4.53 1.63 6.99
C SER A 468 -4.71 2.22 5.58
N GLY A 469 -5.73 3.05 5.36
CA GLY A 469 -5.97 3.74 4.10
C GLY A 469 -4.94 4.83 3.77
N ILE A 470 -4.29 5.42 4.78
CA ILE A 470 -3.22 6.41 4.61
C ILE A 470 -1.88 5.73 4.32
N ILE A 471 -1.55 4.68 5.08
CA ILE A 471 -0.25 3.98 4.99
C ILE A 471 -0.13 3.20 3.69
N ASN A 472 -1.23 2.60 3.21
CA ASN A 472 -1.19 1.80 1.98
C ASN A 472 -1.12 2.69 0.72
N PRO A 473 -0.43 2.24 -0.35
CA PRO A 473 -0.47 2.92 -1.64
C PRO A 473 -1.91 3.10 -2.13
N LEU A 474 -2.16 4.14 -2.94
CA LEU A 474 -3.47 4.30 -3.57
C LEU A 474 -3.82 3.04 -4.36
N PRO A 475 -5.02 2.46 -4.16
CA PRO A 475 -5.44 1.32 -4.97
C PRO A 475 -5.37 1.74 -6.44
N LYS A 476 -4.53 1.03 -7.21
CA LYS A 476 -4.57 1.12 -8.67
C LYS A 476 -5.92 0.55 -9.07
N LYS A 477 -6.67 1.28 -9.90
CA LYS A 477 -7.83 0.67 -10.56
C LYS A 477 -7.28 -0.51 -11.34
N VAL A 478 -7.74 -1.71 -11.00
CA VAL A 478 -7.59 -2.86 -11.89
C VAL A 478 -8.43 -2.50 -13.12
N PRO A 479 -7.83 -2.43 -14.32
CA PRO A 479 -8.57 -2.12 -15.54
C PRO A 479 -9.65 -3.16 -15.83
#